data_AF-A0A7J8KDS3-F1
#
_entry.id   AF-A0A7J8KDS3-F1
#
_cell.length_a   1.000
_cell.length_b   1.000
_cell.length_c   1.000
_cell.angle_alpha   90.00
_cell.angle_beta   90.00
_cell.angle_gamma   90.00
#
_symmetry.space_group_name_H-M   'P 1'
#
loop_
_entity.id
_entity.type
_entity.pdbx_description
1 polymer ?
#
loop_
_entity_poly.entity_id
_entity_poly.type
_entity_poly.pdbx_seq_one_letter_code
_entity_poly.pdbx_strand_id
1 'polypeptide(L)'
;MASIMEGPLSKWTNVMKGWQYRWFVLDYNAGLLSYYTSKDKMMRGSRRGCVRLRGAVIGIDDEDDSTFTITVDQKTFHFQARDADEREKWIHALEETILRHTLQLQGLDSGFVPSVQDFDKKLTEADAYLQILIEQLKLFDDKLQNCKDDEQRKKIETLKETTNSMVESIKHCIVLLQIAKAVGTHHLLAV
;
A
#
# COMPACT_ATOMS: atom_id res chain seq x y z
N MET A 1 -20.53 -19.98 10.92
CA MET A 1 -20.27 -20.67 9.63
C MET A 1 -18.76 -20.62 9.39
N ALA A 2 -18.17 -21.63 8.75
CA ALA A 2 -16.74 -21.62 8.47
C ALA A 2 -16.42 -20.49 7.47
N SER A 3 -15.99 -19.34 7.97
CA SER A 3 -15.66 -18.17 7.17
C SER A 3 -14.22 -18.32 6.67
N ILE A 4 -14.04 -19.16 5.66
CA ILE A 4 -12.74 -19.55 5.12
C ILE A 4 -12.79 -19.38 3.60
N MET A 5 -11.80 -18.67 3.03
CA MET A 5 -11.53 -18.68 1.59
C MET A 5 -10.45 -19.72 1.30
N GLU A 6 -10.68 -20.56 0.30
CA GLU A 6 -9.67 -21.50 -0.17
C GLU A 6 -9.57 -21.48 -1.68
N GLY A 7 -8.39 -21.82 -2.18
CA GLY A 7 -8.17 -21.86 -3.61
C GLY A 7 -6.70 -21.98 -3.97
N PRO A 8 -6.42 -22.11 -5.26
CA PRO A 8 -5.07 -22.20 -5.74
C PRO A 8 -4.41 -20.84 -5.91
N LEU A 9 -3.12 -20.78 -5.61
CA LEU A 9 -2.23 -19.70 -6.04
C LEU A 9 -0.87 -20.28 -6.40
N SER A 10 -0.18 -19.61 -7.31
CA SER A 10 1.24 -19.82 -7.54
C SER A 10 2.02 -19.03 -6.50
N LYS A 11 2.93 -19.68 -5.79
CA LYS A 11 3.80 -19.05 -4.80
C LYS A 11 5.26 -19.13 -5.25
N TRP A 12 5.96 -18.00 -5.26
CA TRP A 12 7.41 -18.01 -5.48
C TRP A 12 8.12 -18.73 -4.32
N THR A 13 9.04 -19.63 -4.65
CA THR A 13 9.78 -20.42 -3.67
C THR A 13 11.23 -20.01 -3.55
N ASN A 14 12.00 -20.13 -4.63
CA ASN A 14 13.38 -19.65 -4.75
C ASN A 14 13.80 -19.67 -6.23
N VAL A 15 14.99 -19.16 -6.53
CA VAL A 15 15.54 -19.10 -7.90
C VAL A 15 15.60 -20.49 -8.58
N MET A 16 15.85 -21.56 -7.82
CA MET A 16 15.98 -22.92 -8.36
C MET A 16 14.63 -23.55 -8.72
N LYS A 17 13.58 -23.32 -7.92
CA LYS A 17 12.26 -23.95 -8.06
C LYS A 17 11.21 -23.03 -8.68
N GLY A 18 11.47 -21.73 -8.68
CA GLY A 18 10.59 -20.69 -9.20
C GLY A 18 9.21 -20.65 -8.54
N TRP A 19 8.21 -20.34 -9.36
CA TRP A 19 6.79 -20.37 -9.02
C TRP A 19 6.29 -21.81 -8.84
N GLN A 20 5.52 -22.04 -7.80
CA GLN A 20 4.99 -23.36 -7.46
C GLN A 20 3.52 -23.25 -7.08
N TYR A 21 2.70 -24.07 -7.71
CA TYR A 21 1.29 -24.19 -7.36
C TYR A 21 1.13 -24.71 -5.93
N ARG A 22 0.27 -24.05 -5.15
CA ARG A 22 -0.08 -24.42 -3.78
C ARG A 22 -1.57 -24.20 -3.57
N TRP A 23 -2.15 -25.04 -2.71
CA TRP A 23 -3.51 -24.82 -2.22
C TRP A 23 -3.44 -23.95 -0.98
N PHE A 24 -4.15 -22.83 -1.00
CA PHE A 24 -4.21 -21.87 0.10
C PHE A 24 -5.56 -21.93 0.81
N VAL A 25 -5.50 -21.67 2.11
CA VAL A 25 -6.67 -21.61 2.99
C VAL A 25 -6.47 -20.40 3.90
N LEU A 26 -7.35 -19.42 3.77
CA LEU A 26 -7.41 -18.21 4.57
C LEU A 26 -8.49 -18.38 5.65
N ASP A 27 -8.06 -18.41 6.90
CA ASP A 27 -8.95 -18.44 8.06
C ASP A 27 -9.17 -17.02 8.57
N TYR A 28 -10.35 -16.46 8.32
CA TYR A 28 -10.70 -15.09 8.72
C TYR A 28 -10.72 -14.91 10.25
N ASN A 29 -11.07 -15.96 10.98
CA ASN A 29 -11.18 -15.89 12.44
C ASN A 29 -9.82 -15.99 13.11
N ALA A 30 -8.92 -16.82 12.58
CA ALA A 30 -7.57 -16.97 13.10
C ALA A 30 -6.57 -15.93 12.57
N GLY A 31 -6.88 -15.25 11.45
CA GLY A 31 -5.97 -14.32 10.81
C GLY A 31 -4.75 -15.03 10.22
N LEU A 32 -4.96 -16.25 9.70
CA LEU A 32 -3.92 -17.13 9.20
C LEU A 32 -4.15 -17.49 7.73
N LEU A 33 -3.12 -17.29 6.90
CA LEU A 33 -3.05 -17.83 5.55
C LEU A 33 -2.18 -19.09 5.55
N SER A 34 -2.81 -20.25 5.50
CA SER A 34 -2.13 -21.56 5.44
C SER A 34 -1.98 -22.03 4.01
N TYR A 35 -0.91 -22.78 3.72
CA TYR A 35 -0.71 -23.37 2.40
C TYR A 35 -0.23 -24.82 2.43
N TYR A 36 -0.59 -25.53 1.38
CA TYR A 36 -0.40 -26.97 1.20
C TYR A 36 0.19 -27.24 -0.18
N THR A 37 0.90 -28.35 -0.33
CA THR A 37 1.47 -28.72 -1.64
C THR A 37 0.39 -29.11 -2.66
N SER A 38 -0.81 -29.49 -2.22
CA SER A 38 -1.99 -29.77 -3.05
C SER A 38 -3.27 -29.77 -2.21
N LYS A 39 -4.45 -29.77 -2.86
CA LYS A 39 -5.75 -29.91 -2.20
C LYS A 39 -5.88 -31.23 -1.44
N ASP A 40 -5.38 -32.34 -1.98
CA ASP A 40 -5.38 -33.63 -1.27
C ASP A 40 -4.58 -33.60 0.03
N LYS A 41 -3.44 -32.90 0.01
CA LYS A 41 -2.61 -32.73 1.21
C LYS A 41 -3.31 -31.85 2.25
N MET A 42 -4.09 -30.87 1.82
CA MET A 42 -4.97 -30.10 2.69
C MET A 42 -6.06 -30.97 3.33
N MET A 43 -6.76 -31.80 2.54
CA MET A 43 -7.80 -32.71 3.04
C MET A 43 -7.25 -33.70 4.08
N ARG A 44 -5.97 -34.07 3.95
CA ARG A 44 -5.25 -34.94 4.90
C ARG A 44 -4.60 -34.17 6.06
N GLY A 45 -4.80 -32.86 6.17
CA GLY A 45 -4.24 -32.01 7.23
C GLY A 45 -2.72 -31.79 7.17
N SER A 46 -2.06 -32.15 6.07
CA SER A 46 -0.60 -32.08 5.92
C SER A 46 -0.12 -30.68 5.54
N ARG A 47 -0.26 -29.71 6.46
CA ARG A 47 0.10 -28.30 6.25
C ARG A 47 1.58 -28.09 5.97
N ARG A 48 1.90 -27.34 4.93
CA ARG A 48 3.30 -27.03 4.56
C ARG A 48 3.83 -25.79 5.28
N GLY A 49 2.98 -24.78 5.46
CA GLY A 49 3.32 -23.57 6.20
C GLY A 49 2.10 -22.69 6.41
N CYS A 50 2.26 -21.64 7.21
CA CYS A 50 1.24 -20.62 7.42
C CYS A 50 1.90 -19.24 7.63
N VAL A 51 1.17 -18.20 7.26
CA VAL A 51 1.53 -16.80 7.46
C VAL A 51 0.50 -16.21 8.42
N ARG A 52 0.97 -15.54 9.48
CA ARG A 52 0.10 -14.74 10.36
C ARG A 52 -0.08 -13.38 9.71
N LEU A 53 -1.32 -13.02 9.42
CA LEU A 53 -1.66 -11.84 8.63
C LEU A 53 -1.74 -10.55 9.45
N ARG A 54 -1.69 -10.65 10.77
CA ARG A 54 -1.66 -9.47 11.63
C ARG A 54 -0.49 -8.55 11.27
N GLY A 55 -0.80 -7.28 10.98
CA GLY A 55 0.20 -6.29 10.56
C GLY A 55 0.86 -6.57 9.21
N ALA A 56 0.34 -7.52 8.43
CA ALA A 56 0.84 -7.76 7.08
C ALA A 56 0.41 -6.61 6.14
N VAL A 57 1.23 -6.34 5.13
CA VAL A 57 0.95 -5.34 4.09
C VAL A 57 0.81 -6.07 2.76
N ILE A 58 -0.23 -5.72 2.00
CA ILE A 58 -0.42 -6.20 0.63
C ILE A 58 0.27 -5.23 -0.32
N GLY A 59 1.08 -5.76 -1.25
CA GLY A 59 1.66 -5.00 -2.35
C GLY A 59 1.08 -5.44 -3.68
N ILE A 60 0.62 -4.49 -4.48
CA ILE A 60 0.06 -4.69 -5.82
C ILE A 60 0.99 -3.97 -6.80
N ASP A 61 1.24 -4.59 -7.95
CA ASP A 61 2.01 -4.02 -9.05
C ASP A 61 1.07 -3.64 -10.20
N ASP A 62 1.28 -2.47 -10.78
CA ASP A 62 0.50 -1.89 -11.87
C ASP A 62 0.82 -2.55 -13.22
N GLU A 63 1.96 -3.24 -13.34
CA GLU A 63 2.40 -3.89 -14.59
C GLU A 63 1.78 -5.27 -14.83
N ASP A 64 1.44 -6.01 -13.76
CA ASP A 64 0.90 -7.38 -13.83
C ASP A 64 -0.41 -7.49 -13.05
N ASP A 65 -1.50 -7.70 -13.79
CA ASP A 65 -2.85 -7.81 -13.25
C ASP A 65 -3.14 -9.12 -12.51
N SER A 66 -2.19 -10.05 -12.43
CA SER A 66 -2.34 -11.37 -11.78
C SER A 66 -1.49 -11.54 -10.52
N THR A 67 -0.51 -10.67 -10.26
CA THR A 67 0.42 -10.83 -9.13
C THR A 67 0.11 -9.92 -7.95
N PHE A 68 0.51 -10.37 -6.76
CA PHE A 68 0.49 -9.57 -5.54
C PHE A 68 1.51 -10.11 -4.54
N THR A 69 1.81 -9.30 -3.52
CA THR A 69 2.74 -9.66 -2.46
C THR A 69 2.09 -9.51 -1.09
N ILE A 70 2.57 -10.30 -0.13
CA ILE A 70 2.28 -10.12 1.29
C ILE A 70 3.60 -9.93 2.00
N THR A 71 3.77 -8.80 2.67
CA THR A 71 4.95 -8.50 3.50
C THR A 71 4.58 -8.51 4.96
N VAL A 72 5.27 -9.31 5.76
CA VAL A 72 5.11 -9.39 7.22
C VAL A 72 6.44 -9.72 7.86
N ASP A 73 6.77 -9.11 9.01
CA ASP A 73 8.02 -9.31 9.74
C ASP A 73 9.27 -9.20 8.85
N GLN A 74 9.31 -8.16 7.99
CA GLN A 74 10.38 -7.91 7.01
C GLN A 74 10.56 -9.01 5.93
N LYS A 75 9.58 -9.90 5.80
CA LYS A 75 9.58 -10.98 4.82
C LYS A 75 8.47 -10.78 3.80
N THR A 76 8.85 -10.73 2.53
CA THR A 76 7.92 -10.62 1.40
C THR A 76 7.66 -11.99 0.78
N PHE A 77 6.39 -12.31 0.59
CA PHE A 77 5.91 -13.49 -0.11
C PHE A 77 5.25 -13.05 -1.41
N HIS A 78 5.69 -13.62 -2.54
CA HIS A 78 5.12 -13.32 -3.85
C HIS A 78 4.11 -14.40 -4.25
N PHE A 79 2.98 -13.93 -4.78
CA PHE A 79 1.86 -14.74 -5.22
C PHE A 79 1.43 -14.33 -6.62
N GLN A 80 0.89 -15.30 -7.34
CA GLN A 80 0.28 -15.11 -8.65
C GLN A 80 -1.04 -15.88 -8.67
N ALA A 81 -2.13 -15.17 -8.95
CA ALA A 81 -3.44 -15.72 -9.24
C ALA A 81 -3.54 -16.14 -10.71
N ARG A 82 -4.64 -16.78 -11.10
CA ARG A 82 -4.89 -17.17 -12.50
C ARG A 82 -5.19 -15.99 -13.40
N ASP A 83 -5.89 -15.01 -12.86
CA ASP A 83 -6.41 -13.83 -13.56
C ASP A 83 -6.67 -12.69 -12.56
N ALA A 84 -7.00 -11.51 -13.09
CA ALA A 84 -7.26 -10.31 -12.30
C ALA A 84 -8.44 -10.46 -11.33
N ASP A 85 -9.50 -11.16 -11.74
CA ASP A 85 -10.69 -11.37 -10.90
C ASP A 85 -10.36 -12.27 -9.69
N GLU A 86 -9.60 -13.35 -9.89
CA GLU A 86 -9.13 -14.23 -8.81
C GLU A 86 -8.16 -13.48 -7.89
N ARG A 87 -7.26 -12.66 -8.46
CA ARG A 87 -6.37 -11.78 -7.67
C ARG A 87 -7.17 -10.86 -6.76
N GLU A 88 -8.15 -10.14 -7.30
CA GLU A 88 -8.93 -9.15 -6.57
C GLU A 88 -9.75 -9.80 -5.44
N LYS A 89 -10.34 -10.97 -5.68
CA LYS A 89 -11.01 -11.77 -4.64
C LYS A 89 -10.06 -12.12 -3.49
N TRP A 90 -8.84 -12.54 -3.79
CA TRP A 90 -7.84 -12.86 -2.77
C TRP A 90 -7.39 -11.62 -2.01
N ILE A 91 -7.10 -10.51 -2.71
CA ILE A 91 -6.69 -9.24 -2.11
C ILE A 91 -7.76 -8.75 -1.14
N HIS A 92 -9.02 -8.65 -1.60
CA HIS A 92 -10.12 -8.17 -0.77
C HIS A 92 -10.29 -9.00 0.51
N ALA A 93 -10.28 -10.33 0.39
CA ALA A 93 -10.41 -11.22 1.54
C ALA A 93 -9.23 -11.12 2.52
N LEU A 94 -8.01 -10.97 2.00
CA LEU A 94 -6.79 -10.79 2.79
C LEU A 94 -6.80 -9.44 3.51
N GLU A 95 -7.10 -8.35 2.83
CA GLU A 95 -7.17 -7.00 3.40
C GLU A 95 -8.20 -6.91 4.51
N GLU A 96 -9.41 -7.43 4.30
CA GLU A 96 -10.46 -7.47 5.33
C GLU A 96 -9.99 -8.23 6.58
N THR A 97 -9.30 -9.36 6.37
CA THR A 97 -8.76 -10.19 7.45
C THR A 97 -7.63 -9.47 8.20
N ILE A 98 -6.68 -8.88 7.47
CA ILE A 98 -5.56 -8.11 8.03
C ILE A 98 -6.09 -6.95 8.87
N LEU A 99 -7.04 -6.17 8.33
CA LEU A 99 -7.64 -5.03 9.00
C LEU A 99 -8.31 -5.47 10.30
N ARG A 100 -9.21 -6.47 10.23
CA ARG A 100 -9.90 -7.01 11.40
C ARG A 100 -8.93 -7.45 12.51
N HIS A 101 -7.87 -8.17 12.16
CA HIS A 101 -6.89 -8.70 13.12
C HIS A 101 -5.90 -7.68 13.64
N THR A 102 -5.69 -6.59 12.90
CA THR A 102 -4.89 -5.43 13.33
C THR A 102 -5.69 -4.58 14.32
N LEU A 103 -6.98 -4.36 14.06
CA LEU A 103 -7.87 -3.60 14.95
C LEU A 103 -8.17 -4.34 16.26
N GLN A 104 -8.27 -5.68 16.25
CA GLN A 104 -8.48 -6.46 17.48
C GLN A 104 -7.32 -6.36 18.50
N LEU A 105 -6.10 -5.97 18.09
CA LEU A 105 -5.04 -5.62 19.05
C LEU A 105 -5.27 -4.30 19.77
N GLN A 106 -6.00 -3.38 19.15
CA GLN A 106 -6.27 -2.05 19.67
C GLN A 106 -7.47 -2.05 20.64
N GLY A 107 -7.81 -3.20 21.22
CA GLY A 107 -8.92 -3.41 22.15
C GLY A 107 -8.87 -2.66 23.49
N LEU A 108 -8.24 -1.48 23.53
CA LEU A 108 -8.39 -0.46 24.56
C LEU A 108 -8.51 0.97 24.02
N ASP A 109 -8.59 1.21 22.70
CA ASP A 109 -9.05 2.50 22.15
C ASP A 109 -9.77 2.31 20.80
N SER A 110 -11.08 2.56 20.82
CA SER A 110 -11.99 2.61 19.66
C SER A 110 -11.69 3.77 18.68
N GLY A 111 -10.44 4.24 18.58
CA GLY A 111 -10.13 5.57 18.05
C GLY A 111 -9.29 5.65 16.78
N PHE A 112 -8.76 4.55 16.22
CA PHE A 112 -7.75 4.64 15.15
C PHE A 112 -7.93 3.62 14.02
N VAL A 113 -9.15 3.55 13.47
CA VAL A 113 -9.28 3.18 12.06
C VAL A 113 -9.02 4.48 11.29
N PRO A 114 -7.93 4.62 10.51
CA PRO A 114 -7.74 5.80 9.68
C PRO A 114 -8.97 5.96 8.80
N SER A 115 -9.74 7.00 9.07
CA SER A 115 -10.98 7.26 8.36
C SER A 115 -10.68 8.04 7.08
N VAL A 116 -11.65 8.09 6.17
CA VAL A 116 -11.61 9.01 5.03
C VAL A 116 -11.45 10.46 5.52
N GLN A 117 -11.96 10.79 6.71
CA GLN A 117 -11.77 12.11 7.31
C GLN A 117 -10.33 12.37 7.77
N ASP A 118 -9.63 11.35 8.27
CA ASP A 118 -8.21 11.46 8.64
C ASP A 118 -7.33 11.64 7.40
N PHE A 119 -7.67 10.92 6.32
CA PHE A 119 -7.04 11.12 5.02
C PHE A 119 -7.27 12.55 4.51
N ASP A 120 -8.51 13.06 4.60
CA ASP A 120 -8.86 14.42 4.18
C ASP A 120 -8.12 15.49 4.98
N LYS A 121 -8.00 15.28 6.29
CA LYS A 121 -7.20 16.15 7.15
C LYS A 121 -5.74 16.15 6.72
N LYS A 122 -5.17 14.97 6.45
CA LYS A 122 -3.78 14.83 6.00
C LYS A 122 -3.54 15.42 4.62
N LEU A 123 -4.50 15.31 3.72
CA LEU A 123 -4.45 15.93 2.40
C LEU A 123 -4.47 17.45 2.52
N THR A 124 -5.37 17.99 3.35
CA THR A 124 -5.44 19.44 3.64
C THR A 124 -4.14 19.95 4.28
N GLU A 125 -3.54 19.17 5.17
CA GLU A 125 -2.25 19.47 5.79
C GLU A 125 -1.12 19.50 4.74
N ALA A 126 -1.11 18.54 3.81
CA ALA A 126 -0.16 18.51 2.70
C ALA A 126 -0.32 19.71 1.75
N ASP A 127 -1.56 20.11 1.43
CA ASP A 127 -1.86 21.33 0.66
C ASP A 127 -1.33 22.59 1.36
N ALA A 128 -1.51 22.68 2.68
CA ALA A 128 -0.97 23.80 3.47
C ALA A 128 0.57 23.83 3.44
N TYR A 129 1.24 22.69 3.58
CA TYR A 129 2.70 22.60 3.47
C TYR A 129 3.20 22.95 2.07
N LEU A 130 2.51 22.51 1.02
CA LEU A 130 2.82 22.89 -0.36
C LEU A 130 2.72 24.41 -0.54
N GLN A 131 1.69 25.05 0.02
CA GLN A 131 1.52 26.49 -0.06
C GLN A 131 2.68 27.26 0.60
N ILE A 132 3.16 26.79 1.76
CA ILE A 132 4.34 27.36 2.43
C ILE A 132 5.58 27.23 1.55
N LEU A 133 5.78 26.09 0.89
CA LEU A 133 6.92 25.89 -0.03
C LEU A 133 6.86 26.83 -1.24
N ILE A 134 5.66 27.06 -1.79
CA ILE A 134 5.45 28.02 -2.88
C ILE A 134 5.78 29.45 -2.42
N GLU A 135 5.44 29.82 -1.19
CA GLU A 135 5.81 31.11 -0.61
C GLU A 135 7.33 31.25 -0.41
N GLN A 136 8.00 30.18 0.02
CA GLN A 136 9.46 30.16 0.13
C GLN A 136 10.15 30.32 -1.24
N LEU A 137 9.57 29.78 -2.32
CA LEU A 137 10.06 30.04 -3.69
C LEU A 137 9.97 31.51 -4.08
N LYS A 138 8.91 32.22 -3.70
CA LYS A 138 8.79 33.68 -3.91
C LYS A 138 9.85 34.45 -3.12
N LEU A 139 10.17 34.01 -1.89
CA LEU A 139 11.24 34.62 -1.10
C LEU A 139 12.63 34.42 -1.73
N PHE A 140 12.85 33.32 -2.46
CA PHE A 140 14.08 33.15 -3.24
C PHE A 140 14.18 34.16 -4.37
N ASP A 141 13.06 34.48 -5.05
CA ASP A 141 13.01 35.52 -6.07
C ASP A 141 13.36 36.90 -5.51
N ASP A 142 12.78 37.26 -4.36
CA ASP A 142 13.07 38.52 -3.68
C ASP A 142 14.54 38.60 -3.24
N LYS A 143 15.12 37.50 -2.74
CA LYS A 143 16.54 37.43 -2.38
C LYS A 143 17.45 37.55 -3.60
N LEU A 144 17.08 36.94 -4.72
CA LEU A 144 17.80 37.04 -5.99
C LEU A 144 17.82 38.47 -6.55
N GLN A 145 16.72 39.21 -6.37
CA GLN A 145 16.64 40.61 -6.79
C GLN A 145 17.51 41.54 -5.94
N ASN A 146 17.70 41.21 -4.66
CA ASN A 146 18.44 42.03 -3.70
C ASN A 146 19.91 41.59 -3.49
N CYS A 147 20.33 40.46 -4.07
CA CYS A 147 21.69 39.95 -3.93
C CYS A 147 22.66 40.68 -4.86
N LYS A 148 23.71 41.28 -4.29
CA LYS A 148 24.77 42.00 -5.02
C LYS A 148 26.00 41.16 -5.32
N ASP A 149 26.13 40.01 -4.64
CA ASP A 149 27.23 39.07 -4.83
C ASP A 149 26.84 37.96 -5.82
N ASP A 150 27.62 37.81 -6.90
CA ASP A 150 27.35 36.86 -7.99
C ASP A 150 27.48 35.40 -7.52
N GLU A 151 28.38 35.12 -6.57
CA GLU A 151 28.59 33.75 -6.09
C GLU A 151 27.46 33.28 -5.16
N GLN A 152 27.00 34.15 -4.26
CA GLN A 152 25.77 33.92 -3.50
C GLN A 152 24.53 33.82 -4.41
N ARG A 153 24.43 34.67 -5.44
CA ARG A 153 23.33 34.64 -6.40
C ARG A 153 23.21 33.27 -7.07
N LYS A 154 24.33 32.74 -7.57
CA LYS A 154 24.39 31.42 -8.22
C LYS A 154 23.97 30.29 -7.28
N LYS A 155 24.38 30.33 -6.00
CA LYS A 155 23.96 29.35 -4.98
C LYS A 155 22.45 29.41 -4.72
N ILE A 156 21.89 30.61 -4.68
CA ILE A 156 20.44 30.81 -4.49
C ILE A 156 19.66 30.29 -5.71
N GLU A 157 20.15 30.52 -6.93
CA GLU A 157 19.54 29.98 -8.15
C GLU A 157 19.50 28.45 -8.15
N THR A 158 20.62 27.78 -7.83
CA THR A 158 20.66 26.30 -7.76
C THR A 158 19.70 25.75 -6.70
N LEU A 159 19.63 26.39 -5.53
CA LEU A 159 18.72 25.99 -4.47
C LEU A 159 17.25 26.20 -4.86
N LYS A 160 16.95 27.32 -5.56
CA LYS A 160 15.62 27.61 -6.07
C LYS A 160 15.19 26.58 -7.10
N GLU A 161 16.04 26.23 -8.07
CA GLU A 161 15.75 25.20 -9.07
C GLU A 161 15.43 23.86 -8.43
N THR A 162 16.28 23.42 -7.48
CA THR A 162 16.07 22.16 -6.74
C THR A 162 14.75 22.17 -5.97
N THR A 163 14.44 23.27 -5.28
CA THR A 163 13.19 23.44 -4.53
C THR A 163 11.97 23.45 -5.46
N ASN A 164 12.10 24.06 -6.63
CA ASN A 164 11.03 24.11 -7.63
C ASN A 164 10.70 22.71 -8.17
N SER A 165 11.73 21.89 -8.46
CA SER A 165 11.53 20.49 -8.82
C SER A 165 10.81 19.69 -7.73
N MET A 166 11.20 19.88 -6.46
CA MET A 166 10.51 19.23 -5.32
C MET A 166 9.04 19.65 -5.23
N VAL A 167 8.74 20.94 -5.41
CA VAL A 167 7.36 21.46 -5.39
C VAL A 167 6.50 20.84 -6.49
N GLU A 168 7.03 20.70 -7.71
CA GLU A 168 6.30 20.04 -8.81
C GLU A 168 6.04 18.56 -8.53
N SER A 169 7.01 17.83 -7.95
CA SER A 169 6.80 16.44 -7.53
C SER A 169 5.72 16.33 -6.45
N ILE A 170 5.74 17.21 -5.45
CA ILE A 170 4.74 17.21 -4.36
C ILE A 170 3.34 17.52 -4.91
N LYS A 171 3.21 18.51 -5.82
CA LYS A 171 1.96 18.80 -6.53
C LYS A 171 1.42 17.56 -7.24
N HIS A 172 2.27 16.85 -7.97
CA HIS A 172 1.86 15.64 -8.69
C HIS A 172 1.36 14.56 -7.72
N CYS A 173 2.05 14.33 -6.60
CA CYS A 173 1.61 13.39 -5.57
C CYS A 173 0.24 13.78 -4.98
N ILE A 174 0.01 15.06 -4.68
CA ILE A 174 -1.27 15.54 -4.14
C ILE A 174 -2.41 15.29 -5.13
N VAL A 175 -2.19 15.55 -6.43
CA VAL A 175 -3.19 15.28 -7.48
C VAL A 175 -3.52 13.79 -7.54
N LEU A 176 -2.52 12.91 -7.50
CA LEU A 176 -2.74 11.46 -7.47
C LEU A 176 -3.54 11.02 -6.23
N LEU A 177 -3.24 11.59 -5.05
CA LEU A 177 -3.98 11.32 -3.82
C LEU A 177 -5.44 11.81 -3.89
N GLN A 178 -5.69 12.95 -4.53
CA GLN A 178 -7.05 13.47 -4.78
C GLN A 178 -7.83 12.55 -5.73
N ILE A 179 -7.19 12.03 -6.78
CA ILE A 179 -7.81 11.07 -7.70
C ILE A 179 -8.14 9.76 -6.98
N ALA A 180 -7.19 9.22 -6.21
CA ALA A 180 -7.40 8.00 -5.43
C ALA A 180 -8.59 8.12 -4.46
N LYS A 181 -8.73 9.28 -3.80
CA LYS A 181 -9.90 9.60 -2.97
C LYS A 181 -11.20 9.53 -3.77
N ALA A 182 -11.27 10.18 -4.93
CA ALA A 182 -12.48 10.22 -5.75
C ALA A 182 -12.90 8.82 -6.22
N VAL A 183 -11.94 8.01 -6.69
CA VAL A 183 -12.19 6.63 -7.13
C VAL A 183 -12.68 5.76 -5.96
N GLY A 184 -12.04 5.86 -4.79
CA GLY A 184 -12.46 5.13 -3.58
C GLY A 184 -13.88 5.47 -3.12
N THR A 185 -14.29 6.74 -3.22
CA THR A 185 -15.66 7.16 -2.89
C THR A 185 -16.72 6.67 -3.89
N HIS A 186 -16.38 6.52 -5.17
CA HIS A 186 -17.31 6.01 -6.17
C HIS A 186 -17.59 4.50 -6.01
N HIS A 187 -16.62 3.72 -5.55
CA HIS A 187 -16.82 2.29 -5.29
C HIS A 187 -17.74 2.03 -4.07
N LEU A 188 -17.69 2.91 -3.07
CA LEU A 188 -18.57 2.87 -1.89
C LEU A 188 -20.03 3.30 -2.15
N LEU A 189 -20.30 4.01 -3.24
CA LEU A 189 -21.67 4.41 -3.64
C LEU A 189 -22.31 3.45 -4.67
N ALA A 190 -21.56 2.46 -5.15
CA ALA A 190 -22.00 1.48 -6.13
C ALA A 190 -22.33 0.09 -5.53
N VAL A 191 -22.34 -0.03 -4.20
CA VAL A 191 -22.76 -1.22 -3.43
C VAL A 191 -24.08 -0.94 -2.71
#